data_AF-A0A1F9PFX6-F1
#
_entry.id   AF-A0A1F9PFX6-F1
#
_cell.length_a   1.000
_cell.length_b   1.000
_cell.length_c   1.000
_cell.angle_alpha   90.00
_cell.angle_beta   90.00
_cell.angle_gamma   90.00
#
_symmetry.space_group_name_H-M   'P 1'
#
loop_
_entity.id
_entity.type
_entity.pdbx_description
1 polymer ?
#
loop_
_entity_poly.entity_id
_entity_poly.type
_entity_poly.pdbx_seq_one_letter_code
_entity_poly.pdbx_strand_id
1 'polypeptide(L)'
;MSQIRITSLALGLLLSLSALSGCGDRNSQATFDPATFKHVDPVTWKLSTHKTEALAHIENCTECHGSDFTGGISKVDCTSQCHLGGADSAHPLSWGKNTAGDTSSIIIGHKNSVNPASCTTAACHAAGGAAQQKLCTSCHVNPTSKHPEDFTLATSGFTSHANYVNANTNATCAVASCHGTDLLANSGAFGPSCHACHPGHF
;
A
#
# COMPACT_ATOMS: atom_id res chain seq x y z
N MET A 1 68.63 4.04 -13.41
CA MET A 1 67.61 3.29 -12.66
C MET A 1 66.41 4.21 -12.42
N SER A 2 65.23 3.64 -12.51
CA SER A 2 63.95 4.28 -12.90
C SER A 2 63.54 5.52 -12.10
N GLN A 3 63.48 6.67 -12.78
CA GLN A 3 62.78 7.88 -12.36
C GLN A 3 61.27 7.65 -12.52
N ILE A 4 60.70 6.73 -11.73
CA ILE A 4 59.24 6.58 -11.62
C ILE A 4 58.74 7.86 -10.95
N ARG A 5 58.40 8.79 -11.85
CA ARG A 5 57.72 10.06 -11.71
C ARG A 5 56.96 10.19 -10.39
N ILE A 6 57.58 10.87 -9.44
CA ILE A 6 56.93 11.34 -8.19
C ILE A 6 55.64 12.10 -8.51
N THR A 7 55.58 12.76 -9.66
CA THR A 7 54.38 13.41 -10.21
C THR A 7 53.26 12.43 -10.55
N SER A 8 53.55 11.22 -11.02
CA SER A 8 52.54 10.20 -11.31
C SER A 8 51.97 9.57 -10.03
N LEU A 9 52.78 9.45 -8.98
CA LEU A 9 52.34 8.94 -7.68
C LEU A 9 51.50 9.98 -6.92
N ALA A 10 51.92 11.25 -6.95
CA ALA A 10 51.16 12.36 -6.36
C ALA A 10 49.82 12.60 -7.10
N LEU A 11 49.82 12.49 -8.43
CA LEU A 11 48.59 12.62 -9.23
C LEU A 11 47.65 11.42 -9.00
N GLY A 12 48.19 10.20 -8.91
CA GLY A 12 47.41 9.01 -8.54
C GLY A 12 46.81 9.10 -7.13
N LEU A 13 47.51 9.73 -6.18
CA LEU A 13 47.02 9.95 -4.82
C LEU A 13 45.96 11.08 -4.74
N LEU A 14 46.12 12.14 -5.51
CA LEU A 14 45.12 13.23 -5.62
C LEU A 14 43.83 12.76 -6.30
N LEU A 15 43.92 11.91 -7.34
CA LEU A 15 42.78 11.29 -8.00
C LEU A 15 42.08 10.25 -7.11
N SER A 16 42.80 9.54 -6.24
CA SER A 16 42.17 8.62 -5.27
C SER A 16 41.54 9.35 -4.09
N LEU A 17 42.09 10.48 -3.63
CA LEU A 17 41.44 11.32 -2.60
C LEU A 17 40.14 11.99 -3.10
N SER A 18 40.04 12.30 -4.39
CA SER A 18 38.81 12.82 -5.01
C SER A 18 37.79 11.72 -5.35
N ALA A 19 38.14 10.44 -5.19
CA ALA A 19 37.17 9.34 -5.21
C ALA A 19 36.50 9.10 -3.84
N LEU A 20 36.99 9.74 -2.76
CA LEU A 20 36.34 9.76 -1.45
C LEU A 20 35.45 11.00 -1.23
N SER A 21 35.33 11.91 -2.22
CA SER A 21 34.51 13.12 -2.12
C SER A 21 33.00 12.88 -2.29
N GLY A 22 32.51 11.67 -2.00
CA GLY A 22 31.08 11.34 -2.01
C GLY A 22 30.29 11.99 -0.88
N CYS A 23 30.95 12.38 0.22
CA CYS A 23 30.29 13.12 1.29
C CYS A 23 30.42 14.63 1.03
N GLY A 24 29.41 15.23 0.39
CA GLY A 24 29.30 16.68 0.30
C GLY A 24 29.30 17.33 1.69
N ASP A 25 30.07 18.42 1.85
CA ASP A 25 30.12 19.16 3.10
C ASP A 25 28.73 19.64 3.53
N ARG A 26 28.50 19.71 4.85
CA ARG A 26 27.27 20.29 5.43
C ARG A 26 27.03 21.67 4.83
N ASN A 27 25.91 21.81 4.13
CA ASN A 27 25.45 23.08 3.60
C ASN A 27 23.96 23.23 3.91
N SER A 28 23.40 24.42 3.71
CA SER A 28 21.98 24.70 4.02
C SER A 28 20.97 23.94 3.15
N GLN A 29 21.43 23.27 2.09
CA GLN A 29 20.62 22.36 1.26
C GLN A 29 20.81 20.88 1.66
N ALA A 30 21.79 20.56 2.52
CA ALA A 30 22.03 19.20 2.97
C ALA A 30 20.88 18.76 3.88
N THR A 31 20.04 17.87 3.35
CA THR A 31 18.93 17.25 4.09
C THR A 31 19.41 16.11 4.98
N PHE A 32 20.73 15.94 5.17
CA PHE A 32 21.38 14.82 5.84
C PHE A 32 22.50 15.30 6.77
N ASP A 33 22.57 14.68 7.94
CA ASP A 33 23.60 14.88 8.94
C ASP A 33 24.60 13.69 8.93
N PRO A 34 25.85 13.89 8.45
CA PRO A 34 26.85 12.85 8.40
C PRO A 34 27.35 12.37 9.77
N ALA A 35 27.13 13.13 10.84
CA ALA A 35 27.53 12.71 12.19
C ALA A 35 26.53 11.74 12.82
N THR A 36 25.25 11.86 12.46
CA THR A 36 24.16 11.05 13.03
C THR A 36 23.57 10.05 12.05
N PHE A 37 23.96 10.13 10.77
CA PHE A 37 23.41 9.37 9.66
C PHE A 37 21.90 9.53 9.51
N LYS A 38 21.38 10.74 9.78
CA LYS A 38 19.94 11.04 9.78
C LYS A 38 19.62 12.26 8.96
N HIS A 39 18.37 12.38 8.53
CA HIS A 39 17.91 13.63 7.95
C HIS A 39 17.94 14.77 8.99
N VAL A 40 18.44 15.95 8.60
CA VAL A 40 18.70 17.09 9.52
C VAL A 40 17.44 17.64 10.19
N ASP A 41 16.27 17.39 9.61
CA ASP A 41 15.00 17.83 10.16
C ASP A 41 13.98 16.67 10.19
N PRO A 42 13.87 15.99 11.34
CA PRO A 42 12.89 14.91 11.52
C PRO A 42 11.43 15.43 11.53
N VAL A 43 11.21 16.74 11.62
CA VAL A 43 9.89 17.38 11.62
C VAL A 43 9.44 17.76 10.20
N THR A 44 10.35 18.04 9.26
CA THR A 44 10.03 18.26 7.82
C THR A 44 10.14 17.02 6.95
N TRP A 45 10.77 15.93 7.41
CA TRP A 45 10.55 14.59 6.85
C TRP A 45 9.16 14.04 7.23
N LYS A 46 8.14 14.91 7.18
CA LYS A 46 6.74 14.53 7.24
C LYS A 46 6.49 13.49 6.16
N LEU A 47 5.57 12.58 6.44
CA LEU A 47 5.14 11.55 5.50
C LEU A 47 4.86 12.11 4.08
N SER A 48 4.37 13.36 3.98
CA SER A 48 4.16 14.06 2.72
C SER A 48 5.44 14.35 1.93
N THR A 49 6.50 14.82 2.60
CA THR A 49 7.79 15.14 1.97
C THR A 49 8.52 13.85 1.61
N HIS A 50 8.57 12.88 2.54
CA HIS A 50 9.19 11.57 2.28
C HIS A 50 8.58 10.87 1.06
N LYS A 51 7.24 10.81 0.99
CA LYS A 51 6.53 10.23 -0.15
C LYS A 51 6.83 10.97 -1.45
N THR A 52 6.83 12.30 -1.43
CA THR A 52 7.03 13.10 -2.65
C THR A 52 8.44 12.91 -3.21
N GLU A 53 9.46 12.97 -2.35
CA GLU A 53 10.84 12.72 -2.74
C GLU A 53 11.06 11.28 -3.21
N ALA A 54 10.52 10.29 -2.50
CA ALA A 54 10.62 8.89 -2.90
C ALA A 54 9.94 8.60 -4.24
N LEU A 55 8.82 9.26 -4.56
CA LEU A 55 8.16 9.12 -5.86
C LEU A 55 8.95 9.78 -7.00
N ALA A 56 9.67 10.86 -6.70
CA ALA A 56 10.41 11.61 -7.71
C ALA A 56 11.82 11.05 -7.96
N HIS A 57 12.49 10.56 -6.90
CA HIS A 57 13.94 10.35 -6.87
C HIS A 57 14.36 9.13 -6.01
N ILE A 58 13.66 8.00 -6.12
CA ILE A 58 13.92 6.80 -5.29
C ILE A 58 15.36 6.27 -5.42
N GLU A 59 15.97 6.45 -6.60
CA GLU A 59 17.34 6.04 -6.90
C GLU A 59 18.35 6.76 -6.01
N ASN A 60 18.10 8.02 -5.64
CA ASN A 60 18.99 8.80 -4.78
C ASN A 60 18.99 8.28 -3.34
N CYS A 61 18.00 7.47 -2.95
CA CYS A 61 17.93 6.90 -1.61
C CYS A 61 18.83 5.67 -1.45
N THR A 62 19.22 5.01 -2.54
CA THR A 62 19.92 3.71 -2.52
C THR A 62 21.32 3.78 -1.89
N GLU A 63 21.97 4.94 -1.98
CA GLU A 63 23.30 5.17 -1.39
C GLU A 63 23.30 4.94 0.13
N CYS A 64 22.24 5.37 0.81
CA CYS A 64 22.13 5.28 2.27
C CYS A 64 21.24 4.13 2.72
N HIS A 65 20.12 3.88 2.04
CA HIS A 65 19.11 2.90 2.42
C HIS A 65 19.34 1.51 1.81
N GLY A 66 20.35 1.36 0.95
CA GLY A 66 20.67 0.12 0.25
C GLY A 66 19.91 0.00 -1.08
N SER A 67 20.46 -0.79 -1.99
CA SER A 67 19.88 -1.04 -3.32
C SER A 67 18.53 -1.77 -3.26
N ASP A 68 18.24 -2.44 -2.14
CA ASP A 68 17.00 -3.16 -1.87
C ASP A 68 16.11 -2.44 -0.83
N PHE A 69 16.55 -1.26 -0.37
CA PHE A 69 15.87 -0.47 0.66
C PHE A 69 15.62 -1.20 1.99
N THR A 70 16.45 -2.21 2.31
CA THR A 70 16.41 -2.95 3.58
C THR A 70 17.21 -2.28 4.70
N GLY A 71 17.64 -1.03 4.48
CA GLY A 71 18.19 -0.15 5.49
C GLY A 71 19.68 0.16 5.33
N GLY A 72 20.42 -0.54 4.47
CA GLY A 72 21.79 -0.17 4.09
C GLY A 72 22.67 0.31 5.27
N ILE A 73 23.26 1.51 5.12
CA ILE A 73 24.02 2.18 6.18
C ILE A 73 23.13 2.99 7.13
N SER A 74 21.96 3.47 6.68
CA SER A 74 21.04 4.27 7.52
C SER A 74 20.35 3.46 8.61
N LYS A 75 20.30 2.13 8.46
CA LYS A 75 19.52 1.16 9.26
C LYS A 75 18.02 1.44 9.28
N VAL A 76 17.53 2.21 8.30
CA VAL A 76 16.10 2.52 8.13
C VAL A 76 15.58 1.81 6.89
N ASP A 77 14.84 0.73 7.09
CA ASP A 77 14.21 -0.01 6.01
C ASP A 77 12.80 0.52 5.70
N CYS A 78 12.34 0.34 4.46
CA CYS A 78 11.00 0.77 4.07
C CYS A 78 9.90 0.02 4.85
N THR A 79 10.16 -1.25 5.18
CA THR A 79 9.11 -2.23 5.49
C THR A 79 8.70 -2.31 6.96
N SER A 80 9.60 -2.01 7.89
CA SER A 80 9.40 -2.22 9.33
C SER A 80 8.36 -1.29 9.92
N GLN A 81 8.07 -0.17 9.27
CA GLN A 81 7.21 0.88 9.84
C GLN A 81 6.05 1.28 8.94
N CYS A 82 6.27 1.40 7.63
CA CYS A 82 5.26 1.97 6.72
C CYS A 82 4.94 1.06 5.53
N HIS A 83 5.92 0.34 4.98
CA HIS A 83 5.74 -0.42 3.74
C HIS A 83 5.64 -1.94 3.98
N LEU A 84 4.55 -2.35 4.62
CA LEU A 84 4.36 -3.73 5.12
C LEU A 84 4.42 -4.83 4.04
N GLY A 85 4.29 -4.49 2.76
CA GLY A 85 4.37 -5.42 1.63
C GLY A 85 5.61 -5.26 0.76
N GLY A 86 6.58 -4.44 1.15
CA GLY A 86 7.70 -4.03 0.29
C GLY A 86 7.60 -2.57 -0.12
N ALA A 87 8.68 -1.99 -0.67
CA ALA A 87 8.88 -0.55 -0.86
C ALA A 87 7.73 0.22 -1.58
N ASP A 88 6.87 -0.46 -2.34
CA ASP A 88 5.72 0.11 -3.06
C ASP A 88 4.36 -0.18 -2.40
N SER A 89 4.31 -0.90 -1.26
CA SER A 89 3.06 -1.34 -0.63
C SER A 89 2.98 -1.01 0.86
N ALA A 90 2.01 -0.16 1.22
CA ALA A 90 1.69 0.19 2.61
C ALA A 90 0.96 -0.94 3.39
N HIS A 91 0.41 -1.92 2.67
CA HIS A 91 -0.24 -3.10 3.26
C HIS A 91 0.59 -4.37 2.97
N PRO A 92 0.48 -5.43 3.79
CA PRO A 92 1.08 -6.72 3.49
C PRO A 92 0.65 -7.26 2.11
N LEU A 93 1.55 -7.90 1.37
CA LEU A 93 1.23 -8.49 0.05
C LEU A 93 0.13 -9.55 0.12
N SER A 94 -0.03 -10.20 1.28
CA SER A 94 -1.12 -11.16 1.53
C SER A 94 -2.51 -10.53 1.50
N TRP A 95 -2.60 -9.19 1.56
CA TRP A 95 -3.85 -8.45 1.42
C TRP A 95 -4.15 -8.10 -0.03
N GLY A 96 -3.28 -8.44 -0.99
CA GLY A 96 -3.43 -8.06 -2.38
C GLY A 96 -2.81 -6.69 -2.71
N LYS A 97 -2.62 -6.43 -4.01
CA LYS A 97 -2.16 -5.13 -4.50
C LYS A 97 -3.41 -4.26 -4.60
N ASN A 98 -3.39 -3.04 -4.08
CA ASN A 98 -4.53 -2.11 -4.07
C ASN A 98 -4.89 -1.57 -5.47
N THR A 99 -5.14 -2.48 -6.40
CA THR A 99 -5.54 -2.30 -7.79
C THR A 99 -7.04 -2.56 -7.91
N ALA A 100 -7.67 -1.95 -8.92
CA ALA A 100 -9.08 -2.17 -9.21
C ALA A 100 -9.34 -3.69 -9.41
N GLY A 101 -10.17 -4.28 -8.54
CA GLY A 101 -10.49 -5.72 -8.54
C GLY A 101 -9.99 -6.49 -7.31
N ASP A 102 -9.02 -5.98 -6.55
CA ASP A 102 -8.43 -6.68 -5.39
C ASP A 102 -9.05 -6.27 -4.04
N THR A 103 -10.24 -5.64 -4.09
CA THR A 103 -10.92 -5.08 -2.91
C THR A 103 -11.21 -6.16 -1.86
N SER A 104 -11.48 -7.39 -2.29
CA SER A 104 -11.81 -8.54 -1.42
C SER A 104 -10.64 -8.94 -0.53
N SER A 105 -9.44 -9.05 -1.09
CA SER A 105 -8.21 -9.45 -0.38
C SER A 105 -7.84 -8.39 0.67
N ILE A 106 -8.02 -7.11 0.32
CA ILE A 106 -7.75 -5.99 1.22
C ILE A 106 -8.75 -5.99 2.38
N ILE A 107 -10.03 -6.24 2.11
CA ILE A 107 -11.08 -6.34 3.15
C ILE A 107 -10.78 -7.50 4.10
N ILE A 108 -10.41 -8.67 3.57
CA ILE A 108 -10.05 -9.85 4.40
C ILE A 108 -8.82 -9.53 5.26
N GLY A 109 -7.82 -8.85 4.69
CA GLY A 109 -6.64 -8.39 5.42
C GLY A 109 -6.98 -7.46 6.59
N HIS A 110 -7.84 -6.46 6.35
CA HIS A 110 -8.30 -5.54 7.39
C HIS A 110 -9.11 -6.26 8.47
N LYS A 111 -10.02 -7.17 8.09
CA LYS A 111 -10.81 -7.96 9.05
C LYS A 111 -9.94 -8.79 9.98
N ASN A 112 -8.88 -9.38 9.46
CA ASN A 112 -8.00 -10.29 10.20
C ASN A 112 -6.84 -9.56 10.90
N SER A 113 -6.78 -8.24 10.83
CA SER A 113 -5.73 -7.44 11.47
C SER A 113 -5.84 -7.50 13.00
N VAL A 114 -4.84 -8.13 13.61
CA VAL A 114 -4.77 -8.37 15.07
C VAL A 114 -4.50 -7.12 15.92
N ASN A 115 -4.12 -5.99 15.30
CA ASN A 115 -3.89 -4.73 16.02
C ASN A 115 -4.37 -3.50 15.23
N PRO A 116 -5.68 -3.18 15.21
CA PRO A 116 -6.19 -2.03 14.48
C PRO A 116 -5.69 -0.68 15.03
N ALA A 117 -5.23 -0.62 16.29
CA ALA A 117 -4.73 0.61 16.90
C ALA A 117 -3.39 1.08 16.30
N SER A 118 -2.52 0.17 15.83
CA SER A 118 -1.31 0.57 15.10
C SER A 118 -1.59 1.19 13.73
N CYS A 119 -2.79 0.96 13.18
CA CYS A 119 -3.20 1.48 11.88
C CYS A 119 -3.86 2.86 11.96
N THR A 120 -4.28 3.32 13.15
CA THR A 120 -4.99 4.60 13.34
C THR A 120 -4.06 5.81 13.55
N THR A 121 -2.76 5.65 13.32
CA THR A 121 -1.81 6.77 13.37
C THR A 121 -2.03 7.70 12.19
N ALA A 122 -1.67 8.98 12.32
CA ALA A 122 -1.68 9.93 11.21
C ALA A 122 -0.77 9.52 10.04
N ALA A 123 0.18 8.62 10.27
CA ALA A 123 1.05 8.05 9.24
C ALA A 123 0.32 7.02 8.36
N CYS A 124 -0.73 6.36 8.86
CA CYS A 124 -1.47 5.33 8.14
C CYS A 124 -2.90 5.77 7.77
N HIS A 125 -3.82 5.83 8.75
CA HIS A 125 -5.25 6.13 8.49
C HIS A 125 -5.85 7.28 9.32
N ALA A 126 -5.02 8.02 10.05
CA ALA A 126 -5.41 9.05 11.02
C ALA A 126 -6.36 8.53 12.13
N ALA A 127 -6.48 9.32 13.20
CA ALA A 127 -7.41 9.01 14.29
C ALA A 127 -8.84 9.26 13.80
N GLY A 128 -9.60 8.17 13.58
CA GLY A 128 -11.02 8.29 13.22
C GLY A 128 -11.56 7.20 12.29
N GLY A 129 -10.72 6.33 11.73
CA GLY A 129 -11.23 5.13 11.03
C GLY A 129 -12.09 5.43 9.80
N ALA A 130 -12.08 6.64 9.26
CA ALA A 130 -12.87 6.98 8.06
C ALA A 130 -12.48 6.11 6.84
N ALA A 131 -11.22 5.67 6.76
CA ALA A 131 -10.78 4.67 5.79
C ALA A 131 -11.34 3.26 6.08
N GLN A 132 -11.50 2.89 7.36
CA GLN A 132 -12.08 1.61 7.79
C GLN A 132 -13.59 1.57 7.49
N GLN A 133 -14.29 2.69 7.67
CA GLN A 133 -15.71 2.79 7.34
C GLN A 133 -15.97 2.50 5.86
N LYS A 134 -15.15 3.02 4.95
CA LYS A 134 -15.30 2.80 3.50
C LYS A 134 -15.19 1.34 3.08
N LEU A 135 -14.44 0.51 3.83
CA LEU A 135 -14.24 -0.92 3.54
C LEU A 135 -15.35 -1.80 4.13
N CYS A 136 -15.87 -1.43 5.29
CA CYS A 136 -16.99 -2.16 5.89
C CYS A 136 -18.28 -1.85 5.13
N THR A 137 -18.58 -0.56 4.90
CA THR A 137 -19.82 -0.14 4.22
C THR A 137 -19.80 -0.37 2.71
N SER A 138 -18.65 -0.70 2.11
CA SER A 138 -18.61 -1.10 0.69
C SER A 138 -19.26 -2.46 0.42
N CYS A 139 -19.40 -3.29 1.46
CA CYS A 139 -20.05 -4.60 1.36
C CYS A 139 -21.22 -4.76 2.32
N HIS A 140 -21.28 -3.97 3.40
CA HIS A 140 -22.29 -4.09 4.44
C HIS A 140 -23.29 -2.93 4.41
N VAL A 141 -24.59 -3.24 4.30
CA VAL A 141 -25.68 -2.25 4.40
C VAL A 141 -26.06 -1.96 5.86
N ASN A 142 -25.64 -2.81 6.79
CA ASN A 142 -25.72 -2.62 8.24
C ASN A 142 -24.50 -3.27 8.92
N PRO A 143 -24.23 -3.07 10.23
CA PRO A 143 -22.97 -3.52 10.85
C PRO A 143 -22.59 -4.99 10.69
N THR A 144 -23.54 -5.88 10.39
CA THR A 144 -23.31 -7.33 10.30
C THR A 144 -23.76 -7.95 8.97
N SER A 145 -24.55 -7.26 8.15
CA SER A 145 -25.19 -7.83 6.96
C SER A 145 -24.86 -7.10 5.67
N LYS A 146 -24.73 -7.88 4.59
CA LYS A 146 -24.51 -7.43 3.21
C LYS A 146 -25.81 -7.09 2.48
N HIS A 147 -26.93 -7.50 3.04
CA HIS A 147 -28.28 -7.22 2.56
C HIS A 147 -29.15 -6.70 3.72
N PRO A 148 -30.31 -6.07 3.45
CA PRO A 148 -31.25 -5.69 4.49
C PRO A 148 -31.62 -6.87 5.42
N GLU A 149 -32.03 -6.59 6.65
CA GLU A 149 -32.31 -7.63 7.66
C GLU A 149 -33.41 -8.61 7.26
N ASP A 150 -34.33 -8.20 6.38
CA ASP A 150 -35.42 -9.01 5.83
C ASP A 150 -35.03 -9.83 4.59
N PHE A 151 -33.79 -9.70 4.11
CA PHE A 151 -33.29 -10.46 2.97
C PHE A 151 -32.99 -11.90 3.37
N THR A 152 -33.85 -12.83 2.96
CA THR A 152 -33.78 -14.25 3.31
C THR A 152 -33.57 -15.11 2.06
N LEU A 153 -32.37 -15.69 1.94
CA LEU A 153 -32.05 -16.70 0.92
C LEU A 153 -32.13 -18.13 1.49
N ALA A 154 -32.88 -18.32 2.58
CA ALA A 154 -33.21 -19.67 3.03
C ALA A 154 -34.15 -20.32 2.00
N THR A 155 -34.06 -21.63 1.84
CA THR A 155 -34.64 -22.51 0.81
C THR A 155 -36.16 -22.38 0.59
N SER A 156 -36.85 -21.49 1.30
CA SER A 156 -38.28 -21.20 1.23
C SER A 156 -38.62 -19.69 1.05
N GLY A 157 -37.62 -18.82 0.84
CA GLY A 157 -37.78 -17.35 0.94
C GLY A 157 -37.41 -16.51 -0.30
N PHE A 158 -37.38 -17.09 -1.51
CA PHE A 158 -37.03 -16.38 -2.76
C PHE A 158 -37.82 -15.09 -3.03
N THR A 159 -39.00 -14.92 -2.40
CA THR A 159 -39.82 -13.72 -2.49
C THR A 159 -39.06 -12.46 -2.04
N SER A 160 -38.28 -12.54 -0.95
CA SER A 160 -37.54 -11.38 -0.45
C SER A 160 -36.41 -10.99 -1.42
N HIS A 161 -35.70 -11.99 -1.95
CA HIS A 161 -34.70 -11.81 -3.00
C HIS A 161 -35.31 -11.19 -4.27
N ALA A 162 -36.39 -11.75 -4.79
CA ALA A 162 -37.05 -11.26 -6.00
C ALA A 162 -37.56 -9.82 -5.82
N ASN A 163 -38.21 -9.52 -4.69
CA ASN A 163 -38.67 -8.16 -4.39
C ASN A 163 -37.51 -7.16 -4.33
N TYR A 164 -36.42 -7.54 -3.67
CA TYR A 164 -35.25 -6.69 -3.53
C TYR A 164 -34.56 -6.43 -4.88
N VAL A 165 -34.37 -7.47 -5.69
CA VAL A 165 -33.77 -7.35 -7.03
C VAL A 165 -34.66 -6.50 -7.96
N ASN A 166 -35.98 -6.72 -7.94
CA ASN A 166 -36.92 -5.92 -8.74
C ASN A 166 -36.93 -4.43 -8.32
N ALA A 167 -36.76 -4.14 -7.04
CA ALA A 167 -36.74 -2.78 -6.53
C ALA A 167 -35.42 -2.04 -6.83
N ASN A 168 -34.29 -2.74 -6.91
CA ASN A 168 -32.96 -2.11 -7.02
C ASN A 168 -32.27 -2.33 -8.38
N THR A 169 -32.81 -3.20 -9.23
CA THR A 169 -32.26 -3.64 -10.53
C THR A 169 -30.94 -4.42 -10.42
N ASN A 170 -30.60 -5.14 -11.48
CA ASN A 170 -29.37 -5.95 -11.52
C ASN A 170 -28.09 -5.10 -11.48
N ALA A 171 -28.17 -3.85 -11.95
CA ALA A 171 -27.02 -2.95 -12.05
C ALA A 171 -26.42 -2.61 -10.68
N THR A 172 -27.24 -2.51 -9.63
CA THR A 172 -26.76 -2.24 -8.26
C THR A 172 -26.07 -3.45 -7.65
N CYS A 173 -26.33 -4.65 -8.17
CA CYS A 173 -25.72 -5.91 -7.73
C CYS A 173 -24.44 -6.24 -8.52
N ALA A 174 -24.33 -5.74 -9.76
CA ALA A 174 -23.24 -5.96 -10.69
C ALA A 174 -21.96 -5.17 -10.33
N VAL A 175 -21.47 -5.37 -9.11
CA VAL A 175 -20.29 -4.70 -8.57
C VAL A 175 -19.22 -5.75 -8.30
N ALA A 176 -17.98 -5.49 -8.72
CA ALA A 176 -16.85 -6.42 -8.54
C ALA A 176 -16.68 -6.89 -7.07
N SER A 177 -16.96 -6.01 -6.10
CA SER A 177 -16.89 -6.32 -4.66
C SER A 177 -18.10 -7.10 -4.11
N CYS A 178 -19.13 -7.35 -4.92
CA CYS A 178 -20.34 -8.08 -4.55
C CYS A 178 -20.51 -9.30 -5.47
N HIS A 179 -21.46 -9.27 -6.41
CA HIS A 179 -21.79 -10.38 -7.31
C HIS A 179 -21.01 -10.36 -8.64
N GLY A 180 -20.04 -9.46 -8.80
CA GLY A 180 -19.25 -9.33 -10.02
C GLY A 180 -19.93 -8.43 -11.05
N THR A 181 -19.16 -7.78 -11.92
CA THR A 181 -19.71 -6.87 -12.94
C THR A 181 -20.52 -7.59 -14.03
N ASP A 182 -20.37 -8.91 -14.14
CA ASP A 182 -21.04 -9.78 -15.10
C ASP A 182 -22.05 -10.74 -14.43
N LEU A 183 -22.21 -10.70 -13.10
CA LEU A 183 -23.11 -11.56 -12.32
C LEU A 183 -22.84 -13.08 -12.46
N LEU A 184 -21.63 -13.44 -12.92
CA LEU A 184 -21.17 -14.82 -13.05
C LEU A 184 -20.57 -15.36 -11.75
N ALA A 185 -20.37 -16.68 -11.70
CA ALA A 185 -19.73 -17.31 -10.55
C ALA A 185 -18.25 -16.89 -10.51
N ASN A 186 -17.77 -16.48 -9.33
CA ASN A 186 -16.37 -16.11 -9.07
C ASN A 186 -15.85 -14.82 -9.75
N SER A 187 -16.71 -14.04 -10.41
CA SER A 187 -16.37 -12.68 -10.88
C SER A 187 -16.63 -11.60 -9.83
N GLY A 188 -17.41 -11.95 -8.80
CA GLY A 188 -17.63 -11.17 -7.60
C GLY A 188 -16.85 -11.71 -6.40
N ALA A 189 -16.61 -10.84 -5.43
CA ALA A 189 -15.98 -11.20 -4.17
C ALA A 189 -16.78 -12.21 -3.33
N PHE A 190 -18.11 -12.19 -3.41
CA PHE A 190 -19.00 -12.95 -2.52
C PHE A 190 -20.35 -13.29 -3.15
N GLY A 191 -20.89 -14.46 -2.79
CA GLY A 191 -22.28 -14.85 -3.08
C GLY A 191 -22.44 -15.76 -4.31
N PRO A 192 -23.66 -16.30 -4.52
CA PRO A 192 -23.95 -17.15 -5.67
C PRO A 192 -24.03 -16.34 -6.97
N SER A 193 -23.79 -17.02 -8.10
CA SER A 193 -24.04 -16.45 -9.43
C SER A 193 -25.53 -16.38 -9.72
N CYS A 194 -25.97 -15.30 -10.36
CA CYS A 194 -27.33 -15.19 -10.90
C CYS A 194 -27.64 -16.32 -11.89
N HIS A 195 -26.64 -16.69 -12.70
CA HIS A 195 -26.76 -17.74 -13.73
C HIS A 195 -26.94 -19.15 -13.16
N ALA A 196 -26.55 -19.37 -11.90
CA ALA A 196 -26.75 -20.67 -11.24
C ALA A 196 -28.25 -20.95 -10.98
N CYS A 197 -29.06 -19.91 -10.77
CA CYS A 197 -30.49 -20.03 -10.50
C CYS A 197 -31.37 -19.53 -11.67
N HIS A 198 -30.84 -18.67 -12.55
CA HIS A 198 -31.53 -18.10 -13.70
C HIS A 198 -30.80 -18.41 -15.02
N PRO A 199 -30.76 -19.69 -15.44
CA PRO A 199 -30.11 -20.05 -16.70
C PRO A 199 -30.81 -19.38 -17.89
N GLY A 200 -30.05 -18.64 -18.71
CA GLY A 200 -30.51 -18.07 -19.99
C GLY A 200 -31.25 -16.72 -19.93
N HIS A 201 -31.28 -16.06 -18.76
CA HIS A 201 -31.98 -14.77 -18.57
C HIS A 201 -31.04 -13.57 -18.36
N PHE A 202 -29.73 -13.78 -18.51
CA PHE A 202 -28.67 -12.80 -18.30
C PHE A 202 -27.64 -12.93 -19.42
#